data_AF-A0A1L9V2P9-F1
#
_entry.id   AF-A0A1L9V2P9-F1
#
_cell.length_a   1.000
_cell.length_b   1.000
_cell.length_c   1.000
_cell.angle_alpha   90.00
_cell.angle_beta   90.00
_cell.angle_gamma   90.00
#
_symmetry.space_group_name_H-M   'P 1'
#
loop_
_entity.id
_entity.type
_entity.pdbx_description
1 polymer ?
#
loop_
_entity_poly.entity_id
_entity_poly.type
_entity_poly.pdbx_seq_one_letter_code
_entity_poly.pdbx_strand_id
1 'polypeptide(L)'
;MSRVAESPARRLVRVALRDLALKIKSLAVDEFDLQQLANLNIQVNSMILDEVSANKPTYFAPYSDHSFPEPNDDDLQGSYNGLEDETDPAFTRPYDRAYVMDMHLDSYISYYNLKAKREGYRTPWVPKCIGDSAFGNIGLYRDEQPEFGCFKIAEPNDPACPHVKAVIYNNMVATDSTILFGELMPILRIMLKQYWRAKYIHSMVSPVLVFSLMGLQARVIEAFFQGQKLILRPTKLYDFSHGNPNAFKTFTEWYMGKPIGDTTQAS
;
A
#
# COMPACT_ATOMS: atom_id res chain seq x y z
N MET A 1 -0.33 -31.58 -19.18
CA MET A 1 0.17 -30.56 -18.22
C MET A 1 -0.03 -31.11 -16.82
N SER A 2 1.05 -31.35 -16.07
CA SER A 2 0.94 -31.78 -14.67
C SER A 2 0.25 -30.68 -13.86
N ARG A 3 -0.79 -31.03 -13.10
CA ARG A 3 -1.48 -30.11 -12.20
C ARG A 3 -0.50 -29.73 -11.10
N VAL A 4 0.07 -28.52 -11.15
CA VAL A 4 0.95 -28.02 -10.09
C VAL A 4 0.09 -27.88 -8.83
N ALA A 5 0.42 -28.67 -7.80
CA ALA A 5 -0.29 -28.66 -6.53
C ALA A 5 0.31 -27.61 -5.59
N GLU A 6 -0.55 -26.98 -4.77
CA GLU A 6 -0.11 -26.09 -3.70
C GLU A 6 0.76 -26.86 -2.69
N SER A 7 1.92 -26.29 -2.32
CA SER A 7 2.75 -26.90 -1.28
C SER A 7 2.03 -26.89 0.07
N PRO A 8 2.25 -27.89 0.95
CA PRO A 8 1.68 -27.89 2.30
C PRO A 8 2.01 -26.62 3.10
N ALA A 9 3.23 -26.11 2.96
CA ALA A 9 3.67 -24.88 3.63
C ALA A 9 2.87 -23.65 3.17
N ARG A 10 2.65 -23.50 1.85
CA ARG A 10 1.84 -22.40 1.30
C ARG A 10 0.40 -22.48 1.77
N ARG A 11 -0.17 -23.69 1.82
CA ARG A 11 -1.51 -23.93 2.37
C ARG A 11 -1.62 -23.50 3.82
N LEU A 12 -0.61 -23.77 4.66
CA LEU A 12 -0.59 -23.33 6.06
C LEU A 12 -0.60 -21.80 6.16
N VAL A 13 0.20 -21.09 5.37
CA VAL A 13 0.19 -19.62 5.32
C VAL A 13 -1.19 -19.09 4.94
N ARG A 14 -1.80 -19.65 3.90
CA ARG A 14 -3.13 -19.24 3.44
C ARG A 14 -4.22 -19.47 4.49
N VAL A 15 -4.14 -20.57 5.24
CA VAL A 15 -5.05 -20.84 6.36
C VAL A 15 -4.81 -19.83 7.50
N ALA A 16 -3.55 -19.61 7.89
CA ALA A 16 -3.21 -18.66 8.95
C ALA A 16 -3.68 -17.23 8.64
N LEU A 17 -3.49 -16.75 7.40
CA LEU A 17 -4.00 -15.45 6.96
C LEU A 17 -5.53 -15.37 7.01
N ARG A 18 -6.23 -16.46 6.66
CA ARG A 18 -7.70 -16.51 6.70
C ARG A 18 -8.19 -16.43 8.13
N ASP A 19 -7.60 -17.22 9.02
CA ASP A 19 -7.98 -17.27 10.43
C ASP A 19 -7.68 -15.94 11.12
N LEU A 20 -6.54 -15.32 10.80
CA LEU A 20 -6.20 -13.98 11.27
C LEU A 20 -7.21 -12.92 10.80
N ALA A 21 -7.60 -12.93 9.52
CA ALA A 21 -8.61 -12.00 9.00
C ALA A 21 -9.98 -12.18 9.68
N LEU A 22 -10.39 -13.42 9.95
CA LEU A 22 -11.62 -13.72 10.69
C LEU A 22 -11.54 -13.23 12.14
N LYS A 23 -10.41 -13.48 12.82
CA LYS A 23 -10.17 -13.05 14.20
C LYS A 23 -10.22 -11.52 14.31
N ILE A 24 -9.50 -10.80 13.44
CA ILE A 24 -9.52 -9.33 13.39
C ILE A 24 -10.93 -8.81 13.16
N LYS A 25 -11.68 -9.39 12.21
CA LYS A 25 -13.08 -9.01 11.97
C LYS A 25 -13.95 -9.21 13.22
N SER A 26 -13.73 -10.27 13.99
CA SER A 26 -14.52 -10.56 15.21
C SER A 26 -14.22 -9.65 16.40
N LEU A 27 -13.06 -8.98 16.42
CA LEU A 27 -12.72 -8.06 17.51
C LEU A 27 -13.57 -6.79 17.48
N ALA A 28 -14.15 -6.44 16.33
CA ALA A 28 -15.02 -5.28 16.17
C ALA A 28 -14.41 -3.96 16.69
N VAL A 29 -13.10 -3.80 16.51
CA VAL A 29 -12.36 -2.57 16.78
C VAL A 29 -11.88 -1.96 15.48
N ASP A 30 -11.79 -0.63 15.44
CA ASP A 30 -11.37 0.12 14.27
C ASP A 30 -9.89 0.53 14.29
N GLU A 31 -9.23 0.33 15.43
CA GLU A 31 -7.83 0.67 15.65
C GLU A 31 -7.20 -0.37 16.59
N PHE A 32 -5.93 -0.67 16.35
CA PHE A 32 -5.16 -1.65 17.10
C PHE A 32 -3.89 -1.01 17.67
N ASP A 33 -3.70 -1.15 18.98
CA ASP A 33 -2.42 -0.84 19.61
C ASP A 33 -1.39 -1.97 19.37
N LEU A 34 -0.11 -1.69 19.65
CA LEU A 34 0.98 -2.64 19.45
C LEU A 34 0.83 -3.94 20.27
N GLN A 35 0.20 -3.87 21.45
CA GLN A 35 -0.01 -5.03 22.30
C GLN A 35 -1.10 -5.95 21.74
N GLN A 36 -2.19 -5.38 21.25
CA GLN A 36 -3.26 -6.10 20.55
C GLN A 36 -2.71 -6.78 19.29
N LEU A 37 -1.88 -6.09 18.51
CA LEU A 37 -1.23 -6.66 17.32
C LEU A 37 -0.28 -7.82 17.69
N ALA A 38 0.53 -7.66 18.74
CA ALA A 38 1.39 -8.74 19.24
C ALA A 38 0.58 -9.99 19.65
N ASN A 39 -0.56 -9.81 20.34
CA ASN A 39 -1.48 -10.88 20.72
C ASN A 39 -2.16 -11.58 19.51
N LEU A 40 -2.09 -10.95 18.33
CA LEU A 40 -2.57 -11.49 17.06
C LEU A 40 -1.45 -12.13 16.23
N ASN A 41 -0.25 -12.29 16.78
CA ASN A 41 0.96 -12.72 16.04
C ASN A 41 1.30 -11.78 14.87
N ILE A 42 1.00 -10.49 15.03
CA ILE A 42 1.40 -9.44 14.10
C ILE A 42 2.59 -8.71 14.71
N GLN A 43 3.70 -8.71 13.99
CA GLN A 43 4.89 -7.98 14.38
C GLN A 43 4.95 -6.66 13.63
N VAL A 44 5.09 -5.55 14.36
CA VAL A 44 5.23 -4.21 13.80
C VAL A 44 6.67 -3.75 13.95
N ASN A 45 7.34 -3.44 12.83
CA ASN A 45 8.70 -2.91 12.83
C ASN A 45 8.73 -1.59 12.08
N SER A 46 9.46 -0.57 12.56
CA SER A 46 9.54 0.70 11.83
C SER A 46 10.24 0.54 10.46
N MET A 47 9.78 1.31 9.48
CA MET A 47 10.36 1.40 8.15
C MET A 47 10.73 2.83 7.81
N ILE A 48 11.76 3.01 6.97
CA ILE A 48 12.13 4.31 6.41
C ILE A 48 12.20 4.17 4.89
N LEU A 49 11.52 5.05 4.17
CA LEU A 49 11.54 5.13 2.71
C LEU A 49 12.84 5.78 2.20
N ASP A 50 13.95 5.10 2.44
CA ASP A 50 15.28 5.55 2.06
C ASP A 50 16.13 4.33 1.66
N GLU A 51 16.67 4.32 0.44
CA GLU A 51 17.45 3.20 -0.09
C GLU A 51 18.75 2.95 0.67
N VAL A 52 19.32 3.97 1.33
CA VAL A 52 20.55 3.82 2.12
C VAL A 52 20.28 3.39 3.57
N SER A 53 19.01 3.42 4.00
CA SER A 53 18.64 3.02 5.36
C SER A 53 18.71 1.50 5.55
N ALA A 54 19.20 1.08 6.72
CA ALA A 54 19.11 -0.32 7.16
C ALA A 54 17.65 -0.78 7.34
N ASN A 55 16.73 0.15 7.57
CA ASN A 55 15.29 -0.12 7.78
C ASN A 55 14.45 0.09 6.51
N LYS A 56 15.08 0.06 5.33
CA LYS A 56 14.38 0.18 4.06
C LYS A 56 13.38 -0.96 3.80
N PRO A 57 12.40 -0.75 2.90
CA PRO A 57 11.57 -1.82 2.35
C PRO A 57 12.38 -3.01 1.85
N THR A 58 11.83 -4.20 2.07
CA THR A 58 12.48 -5.50 1.79
C THR A 58 12.15 -6.01 0.39
N TYR A 59 10.90 -5.80 -0.04
CA TYR A 59 10.32 -6.36 -1.25
C TYR A 59 10.02 -5.30 -2.32
N PHE A 60 10.26 -4.04 -2.01
CA PHE A 60 10.06 -2.91 -2.92
C PHE A 60 11.34 -2.09 -2.97
N ALA A 61 11.64 -1.52 -4.13
CA ALA A 61 12.73 -0.55 -4.31
C ALA A 61 12.14 0.78 -4.76
N PRO A 62 12.81 1.91 -4.52
CA PRO A 62 12.42 3.17 -5.13
C PRO A 62 12.72 3.13 -6.63
N TYR A 63 12.09 4.05 -7.36
CA TYR A 63 12.46 4.36 -8.71
C TYR A 63 13.75 5.19 -8.68
N SER A 64 14.83 4.64 -9.23
CA SER A 64 16.19 5.15 -9.06
C SER A 64 16.61 6.21 -10.09
N ASP A 65 15.70 6.65 -10.96
CA ASP A 65 16.03 7.63 -11.99
C ASP A 65 15.76 9.06 -11.49
N HIS A 66 16.70 9.56 -10.69
CA HIS A 66 16.68 10.93 -10.17
C HIS A 66 17.07 11.98 -11.22
N SER A 67 17.22 11.60 -12.49
CA SER A 67 17.58 12.54 -13.57
C SER A 67 16.42 13.43 -14.00
N PHE A 68 15.19 13.08 -13.61
CA PHE A 68 14.03 13.89 -13.95
C PHE A 68 13.98 15.17 -13.10
N PRO A 69 13.72 16.33 -13.75
CA PRO A 69 13.55 17.58 -13.03
C PRO A 69 12.34 17.49 -12.10
N GLU A 70 12.40 18.22 -10.98
CA GLU A 70 11.25 18.36 -10.11
C GLU A 70 10.08 19.01 -10.87
N PRO A 71 8.84 18.52 -10.71
CA PRO A 71 7.69 19.15 -11.30
C PRO A 71 7.41 20.51 -10.64
N ASN A 72 6.92 21.46 -11.43
CA ASN A 72 6.33 22.71 -10.92
C ASN A 72 4.80 22.60 -10.81
N ASP A 73 4.14 23.66 -10.33
CA ASP A 73 2.68 23.62 -10.14
C ASP A 73 1.91 23.45 -11.46
N ASP A 74 2.39 24.00 -12.58
CA ASP A 74 1.77 23.80 -13.90
C ASP A 74 1.86 22.34 -14.35
N ASP A 75 2.98 21.67 -14.07
CA ASP A 75 3.18 20.24 -14.33
C ASP A 75 2.22 19.36 -13.50
N LEU A 76 1.82 19.84 -12.31
CA LEU A 76 1.00 19.13 -11.33
C LEU A 76 -0.49 19.50 -11.39
N GLN A 77 -0.90 20.34 -12.34
CA GLN A 77 -2.27 20.87 -12.46
C GLN A 77 -2.70 21.72 -11.24
N GLY A 78 -1.73 22.36 -10.58
CA GLY A 78 -1.92 23.24 -9.44
C GLY A 78 -1.16 22.79 -8.20
N SER A 79 -1.00 23.71 -7.27
CA SER A 79 -0.40 23.47 -5.96
C SER A 79 -1.34 22.63 -5.08
N TYR A 80 -0.77 21.83 -4.18
CA TYR A 80 -1.53 21.20 -3.11
C TYR A 80 -1.64 22.16 -1.92
N ASN A 81 -2.86 22.58 -1.55
CA ASN A 81 -3.03 23.63 -0.55
C ASN A 81 -3.41 23.09 0.84
N GLY A 82 -3.65 21.79 0.99
CA GLY A 82 -3.83 21.15 2.29
C GLY A 82 -4.96 21.78 3.11
N LEU A 83 -4.64 22.40 4.25
CA LEU A 83 -5.61 23.14 5.08
C LEU A 83 -6.23 24.34 4.36
N GLU A 84 -5.55 24.94 3.39
CA GLU A 84 -6.04 26.11 2.66
C GLU A 84 -7.13 25.74 1.62
N ASP A 85 -7.23 24.46 1.24
CA ASP A 85 -8.33 23.93 0.42
C ASP A 85 -9.64 23.74 1.24
N GLU A 86 -9.61 23.93 2.57
CA GLU A 86 -10.79 23.79 3.45
C GLU A 86 -11.85 24.90 3.28
N THR A 87 -11.69 25.79 2.29
CA THR A 87 -12.67 26.84 2.01
C THR A 87 -13.98 26.29 1.42
N ASP A 88 -13.97 25.08 0.85
CA ASP A 88 -15.19 24.37 0.48
C ASP A 88 -15.59 23.38 1.61
N PRO A 89 -16.80 23.51 2.18
CA PRO A 89 -17.32 22.57 3.16
C PRO A 89 -17.24 21.10 2.74
N ALA A 90 -17.24 20.81 1.43
CA ALA A 90 -17.11 19.47 0.87
C ALA A 90 -15.71 18.84 1.02
N PHE A 91 -14.67 19.59 1.40
CA PHE A 91 -13.31 19.05 1.64
C PHE A 91 -12.96 18.91 3.12
N THR A 92 -13.96 18.94 4.01
CA THR A 92 -13.71 18.92 5.45
C THR A 92 -13.55 17.52 6.03
N ARG A 93 -14.11 16.46 5.41
CA ARG A 93 -14.00 15.09 5.94
C ARG A 93 -12.61 14.50 5.64
N PRO A 94 -12.08 13.61 6.50
CA PRO A 94 -10.80 12.95 6.23
C PRO A 94 -10.76 12.19 4.89
N TYR A 95 -11.87 11.60 4.45
CA TYR A 95 -11.99 11.02 3.11
C TYR A 95 -11.72 12.03 1.99
N ASP A 96 -12.40 13.19 2.02
CA ASP A 96 -12.29 14.20 0.95
C ASP A 96 -10.86 14.76 0.86
N ARG A 97 -10.22 14.96 2.02
CA ARG A 97 -8.81 15.37 2.12
C ARG A 97 -7.86 14.30 1.56
N ALA A 98 -8.10 13.03 1.89
CA ALA A 98 -7.34 11.91 1.35
C ALA A 98 -7.53 11.78 -0.17
N TYR A 99 -8.71 12.09 -0.69
CA TYR A 99 -9.00 12.12 -2.12
C TYR A 99 -8.22 13.23 -2.85
N VAL A 100 -8.20 14.45 -2.30
CA VAL A 100 -7.39 15.56 -2.86
C VAL A 100 -5.90 15.22 -2.83
N MET A 101 -5.42 14.61 -1.74
CA MET A 101 -4.04 14.12 -1.64
C MET A 101 -3.73 13.05 -2.69
N ASP A 102 -4.66 12.12 -2.93
CA ASP A 102 -4.49 11.08 -3.96
C ASP A 102 -4.43 11.67 -5.38
N MET A 103 -5.26 12.66 -5.69
CA MET A 103 -5.24 13.36 -6.97
C MET A 103 -3.89 14.06 -7.21
N HIS A 104 -3.35 14.71 -6.17
CA HIS A 104 -2.05 15.37 -6.29
C HIS A 104 -0.91 14.36 -6.41
N LEU A 105 -0.95 13.26 -5.64
CA LEU A 105 -0.02 12.14 -5.79
C LEU A 105 -0.09 11.53 -7.21
N ASP A 106 -1.29 11.39 -7.79
CA ASP A 106 -1.45 10.92 -9.16
C ASP A 106 -0.86 11.88 -10.19
N SER A 107 -0.86 13.18 -9.91
CA SER A 107 -0.22 14.18 -10.77
C SER A 107 1.30 14.00 -10.77
N TYR A 108 1.92 13.75 -9.60
CA TYR A 108 3.34 13.37 -9.52
C TYR A 108 3.62 12.06 -10.28
N ILE A 109 2.84 11.00 -10.01
CA ILE A 109 3.00 9.70 -10.67
C ILE A 109 2.87 9.84 -12.19
N SER A 110 1.92 10.64 -12.67
CA SER A 110 1.68 10.88 -14.10
C SER A 110 2.84 11.65 -14.72
N TYR A 111 3.33 12.70 -14.05
CA TYR A 111 4.49 13.46 -14.49
C TYR A 111 5.71 12.57 -14.72
N TYR A 112 6.11 11.83 -13.68
CA TYR A 112 7.29 10.97 -13.76
C TYR A 112 7.11 9.81 -14.74
N ASN A 113 5.92 9.19 -14.82
CA ASN A 113 5.65 8.16 -15.82
C ASN A 113 5.75 8.69 -17.26
N LEU A 114 5.26 9.90 -17.53
CA LEU A 114 5.33 10.52 -18.86
C LEU A 114 6.78 10.80 -19.26
N LYS A 115 7.60 11.27 -18.32
CA LYS A 115 9.04 11.49 -18.55
C LYS A 115 9.77 10.18 -18.81
N ALA A 116 9.58 9.20 -17.93
CA ALA A 116 10.19 7.88 -18.05
C ALA A 116 9.83 7.21 -19.39
N LYS A 117 8.56 7.32 -19.82
CA LYS A 117 8.11 6.79 -21.11
C LYS A 117 8.80 7.45 -22.31
N ARG A 118 9.08 8.76 -22.26
CA ARG A 118 9.79 9.47 -23.34
C ARG A 118 11.24 9.01 -23.49
N GLU A 119 11.85 8.56 -22.40
CA GLU A 119 13.21 8.01 -22.39
C GLU A 119 13.25 6.49 -22.63
N GLY A 120 12.09 5.89 -22.94
CA GLY A 120 11.99 4.46 -23.24
C GLY A 120 11.87 3.56 -22.02
N TYR A 121 11.82 4.11 -20.80
CA TYR A 121 11.52 3.34 -19.60
C TYR A 121 10.04 2.99 -19.54
N ARG A 122 9.74 1.73 -19.21
CA ARG A 122 8.37 1.27 -18.93
C ARG A 122 8.25 0.93 -17.47
N THR A 123 7.25 1.50 -16.81
CA THR A 123 6.92 1.14 -15.43
C THR A 123 6.64 -0.37 -15.34
N PRO A 124 7.22 -1.07 -14.33
CA PRO A 124 6.96 -2.49 -14.14
C PRO A 124 5.54 -2.75 -13.61
N TRP A 125 4.79 -1.70 -13.26
CA TRP A 125 3.47 -1.79 -12.66
C TRP A 125 2.35 -1.50 -13.66
N VAL A 126 1.24 -2.21 -13.51
CA VAL A 126 -0.02 -1.97 -14.20
C VAL A 126 -1.01 -1.46 -13.17
N PRO A 127 -1.23 -0.13 -13.09
CA PRO A 127 -2.29 0.41 -12.26
C PRO A 127 -3.65 -0.03 -12.83
N LYS A 128 -4.59 -0.35 -11.94
CA LYS A 128 -5.94 -0.74 -12.29
C LYS A 128 -6.93 -0.11 -11.31
N CYS A 129 -8.08 0.30 -11.84
CA CYS A 129 -9.27 0.53 -11.04
C CYS A 129 -9.66 -0.76 -10.32
N ILE A 130 -10.16 -0.66 -9.09
CA ILE A 130 -10.47 -1.84 -8.27
C ILE A 130 -11.51 -2.75 -8.94
N GLY A 131 -12.55 -2.17 -9.54
CA GLY A 131 -13.60 -2.90 -10.27
C GLY A 131 -13.08 -3.75 -11.43
N ASP A 132 -12.03 -3.29 -12.12
CA ASP A 132 -11.42 -3.98 -13.27
C ASP A 132 -10.25 -4.90 -12.86
N SER A 133 -9.94 -4.95 -11.57
CA SER A 133 -8.84 -5.74 -11.02
C SER A 133 -9.30 -7.12 -10.53
N ALA A 134 -8.34 -8.00 -10.24
CA ALA A 134 -8.64 -9.27 -9.57
C ALA A 134 -9.21 -9.08 -8.13
N PHE A 135 -9.20 -7.85 -7.62
CA PHE A 135 -9.55 -7.47 -6.26
C PHE A 135 -10.92 -6.78 -6.15
N GLY A 136 -11.69 -6.64 -7.23
CA GLY A 136 -13.00 -5.97 -7.21
C GLY A 136 -13.99 -6.51 -6.17
N ASN A 137 -13.95 -7.82 -5.93
CA ASN A 137 -14.96 -8.51 -5.10
C ASN A 137 -14.41 -9.04 -3.76
N ILE A 138 -13.30 -8.51 -3.25
CA ILE A 138 -12.74 -8.94 -1.94
C ILE A 138 -13.12 -8.01 -0.80
N GLY A 139 -13.91 -6.97 -1.07
CA GLY A 139 -14.35 -5.98 -0.09
C GLY A 139 -13.18 -5.12 0.41
N LEU A 140 -12.59 -4.33 -0.48
CA LEU A 140 -11.59 -3.34 -0.08
C LEU A 140 -12.20 -2.03 0.42
N TYR A 141 -13.51 -2.01 0.66
CA TYR A 141 -14.29 -0.85 1.09
C TYR A 141 -15.15 -1.21 2.29
N ARG A 142 -15.43 -0.19 3.11
CA ARG A 142 -16.46 -0.17 4.13
C ARG A 142 -17.12 1.21 4.05
N ASP A 143 -18.41 1.22 3.75
CA ASP A 143 -19.19 2.45 3.61
C ASP A 143 -19.69 2.95 4.99
N GLU A 144 -19.80 2.05 5.98
CA GLU A 144 -20.16 2.42 7.34
C GLU A 144 -19.01 3.10 8.09
N GLN A 145 -19.35 4.03 8.99
CA GLN A 145 -18.35 4.69 9.83
C GLN A 145 -17.70 3.71 10.83
N PRO A 146 -16.37 3.76 11.02
CA PRO A 146 -15.42 4.57 10.26
C PRO A 146 -15.18 4.01 8.85
N GLU A 147 -15.39 4.88 7.86
CA GLU A 147 -15.27 4.55 6.44
C GLU A 147 -13.81 4.31 6.04
N PHE A 148 -13.57 3.36 5.13
CA PHE A 148 -12.27 3.20 4.47
C PHE A 148 -12.45 2.58 3.10
N GLY A 149 -11.45 2.74 2.24
CA GLY A 149 -11.51 2.21 0.89
C GLY A 149 -10.17 2.19 0.17
N CYS A 150 -10.18 1.68 -1.05
CA CYS A 150 -9.01 1.61 -1.91
C CYS A 150 -9.25 2.47 -3.17
N PHE A 151 -8.41 3.48 -3.41
CA PHE A 151 -8.51 4.29 -4.62
C PHE A 151 -7.99 3.51 -5.83
N LYS A 152 -6.82 2.90 -5.71
CA LYS A 152 -6.15 2.19 -6.81
C LYS A 152 -5.25 1.09 -6.33
N ILE A 153 -5.08 0.09 -7.20
CA ILE A 153 -4.19 -1.05 -7.00
C ILE A 153 -3.28 -1.20 -8.21
N ALA A 154 -2.05 -1.62 -7.99
CA ALA A 154 -1.11 -1.92 -9.05
C ALA A 154 -0.49 -3.30 -8.86
N GLU A 155 -0.44 -4.05 -9.95
CA GLU A 155 0.23 -5.35 -10.04
C GLU A 155 1.42 -5.26 -10.99
N PRO A 156 2.51 -6.02 -10.79
CA PRO A 156 3.58 -6.10 -11.77
C PRO A 156 3.11 -6.67 -13.11
N ASN A 157 3.78 -6.27 -14.19
CA ASN A 157 3.66 -6.88 -15.52
C ASN A 157 4.17 -8.33 -15.53
N ASP A 158 5.14 -8.65 -14.67
CA ASP A 158 5.68 -10.01 -14.54
C ASP A 158 4.66 -10.95 -13.86
N PRO A 159 4.17 -11.98 -14.56
CA PRO A 159 3.18 -12.91 -14.00
C PRO A 159 3.70 -13.79 -12.86
N ALA A 160 5.02 -13.87 -12.65
CA ALA A 160 5.63 -14.60 -11.54
C ALA A 160 5.76 -13.75 -10.26
N CYS A 161 5.51 -12.44 -10.34
CA CYS A 161 5.73 -11.50 -9.25
C CYS A 161 4.44 -11.30 -8.42
N PRO A 162 4.37 -11.80 -7.17
CA PRO A 162 3.14 -11.74 -6.37
C PRO A 162 2.95 -10.40 -5.64
N HIS A 163 3.81 -9.41 -5.89
CA HIS A 163 3.74 -8.10 -5.25
C HIS A 163 2.47 -7.35 -5.63
N VAL A 164 2.00 -6.52 -4.71
CA VAL A 164 0.88 -5.60 -4.94
C VAL A 164 1.20 -4.26 -4.31
N LYS A 165 0.86 -3.17 -4.99
CA LYS A 165 0.78 -1.83 -4.40
C LYS A 165 -0.67 -1.39 -4.33
N ALA A 166 -1.05 -0.69 -3.27
CA ALA A 166 -2.37 -0.09 -3.16
C ALA A 166 -2.29 1.31 -2.54
N VAL A 167 -3.15 2.20 -2.99
CA VAL A 167 -3.41 3.47 -2.29
C VAL A 167 -4.80 3.38 -1.69
N ILE A 168 -4.86 3.52 -0.38
CA ILE A 168 -6.08 3.40 0.41
C ILE A 168 -6.35 4.69 1.14
N TYR A 169 -7.62 4.92 1.49
CA TYR A 169 -8.01 5.98 2.39
C TYR A 169 -8.62 5.41 3.66
N ASN A 170 -8.50 6.15 4.75
CA ASN A 170 -9.21 5.90 5.99
C ASN A 170 -9.85 7.20 6.47
N ASN A 171 -11.09 7.10 6.95
CA ASN A 171 -11.80 8.22 7.54
C ASN A 171 -11.45 8.45 9.03
N MET A 172 -10.34 7.86 9.47
CA MET A 172 -9.73 8.02 10.79
C MET A 172 -8.25 8.39 10.62
N VAL A 173 -7.71 9.08 11.61
CA VAL A 173 -6.30 9.45 11.66
C VAL A 173 -5.61 8.57 12.70
N ALA A 174 -4.66 7.75 12.25
CA ALA A 174 -3.88 6.88 13.12
C ALA A 174 -2.84 7.66 13.93
N THR A 175 -2.18 6.96 14.86
CA THR A 175 -0.93 7.42 15.47
C THR A 175 0.25 6.55 14.98
N ASP A 176 1.48 6.98 15.22
CA ASP A 176 2.67 6.16 14.98
C ASP A 176 2.68 4.86 15.83
N SER A 177 1.87 4.80 16.89
CA SER A 177 1.74 3.65 17.80
C SER A 177 0.55 2.74 17.51
N THR A 178 -0.22 3.00 16.45
CA THR A 178 -1.44 2.24 16.16
C THR A 178 -1.56 1.89 14.68
N ILE A 179 -2.33 0.84 14.38
CA ILE A 179 -2.71 0.43 13.02
C ILE A 179 -4.22 0.45 12.90
N LEU A 180 -4.76 1.06 11.86
CA LEU A 180 -6.20 1.10 11.62
C LEU A 180 -6.70 -0.23 11.04
N PHE A 181 -7.94 -0.58 11.38
CA PHE A 181 -8.64 -1.69 10.75
C PHE A 181 -8.69 -1.53 9.24
N GLY A 182 -8.93 -0.32 8.74
CA GLY A 182 -8.97 0.00 7.32
C GLY A 182 -7.61 -0.04 6.63
N GLU A 183 -6.50 -0.17 7.37
CA GLU A 183 -5.18 -0.51 6.80
C GLU A 183 -4.95 -2.01 6.80
N LEU A 184 -5.18 -2.65 7.95
CA LEU A 184 -4.87 -4.05 8.19
C LEU A 184 -5.76 -5.00 7.38
N MET A 185 -7.06 -4.72 7.31
CA MET A 185 -8.02 -5.60 6.65
C MET A 185 -7.83 -5.64 5.13
N PRO A 186 -7.62 -4.51 4.41
CA PRO A 186 -7.22 -4.54 3.00
C PRO A 186 -5.93 -5.32 2.75
N ILE A 187 -4.88 -5.12 3.54
CA ILE A 187 -3.61 -5.86 3.43
C ILE A 187 -3.87 -7.37 3.45
N LEU A 188 -4.58 -7.86 4.47
CA LEU A 188 -4.87 -9.27 4.62
C LEU A 188 -5.69 -9.84 3.46
N ARG A 189 -6.69 -9.10 2.97
CA ARG A 189 -7.55 -9.52 1.86
C ARG A 189 -6.77 -9.56 0.55
N ILE A 190 -5.91 -8.57 0.29
CA ILE A 190 -5.03 -8.54 -0.88
C ILE A 190 -4.08 -9.74 -0.84
N MET A 191 -3.38 -9.96 0.27
CA MET A 191 -2.49 -11.11 0.45
C MET A 191 -3.24 -12.42 0.22
N LEU A 192 -4.38 -12.63 0.88
CA LEU A 192 -5.21 -13.82 0.69
C LEU A 192 -5.57 -14.04 -0.78
N LYS A 193 -6.02 -12.99 -1.48
CA LYS A 193 -6.36 -13.07 -2.90
C LYS A 193 -5.16 -13.52 -3.74
N GLN A 194 -3.97 -13.01 -3.46
CA GLN A 194 -2.74 -13.46 -4.12
C GLN A 194 -2.44 -14.94 -3.83
N TYR A 195 -2.62 -15.39 -2.59
CA TYR A 195 -2.43 -16.80 -2.22
C TYR A 195 -3.38 -17.75 -2.96
N TRP A 196 -4.59 -17.30 -3.29
CA TRP A 196 -5.57 -18.08 -4.06
C TRP A 196 -5.30 -18.15 -5.57
N ARG A 197 -4.44 -17.29 -6.12
CA ARG A 197 -4.19 -17.24 -7.56
C ARG A 197 -3.18 -18.29 -8.00
N ALA A 198 -3.59 -19.16 -8.91
CA ALA A 198 -2.77 -20.25 -9.42
C ALA A 198 -1.44 -19.79 -10.06
N LYS A 199 -1.40 -18.60 -10.67
CA LYS A 199 -0.15 -18.06 -11.24
C LYS A 199 0.96 -17.82 -10.21
N TYR A 200 0.61 -17.68 -8.93
CA TYR A 200 1.56 -17.47 -7.84
C TYR A 200 1.77 -18.70 -6.97
N ILE A 201 1.45 -19.90 -7.47
CA ILE A 201 1.54 -21.15 -6.72
C ILE A 201 2.96 -21.46 -6.22
N HIS A 202 3.97 -20.95 -6.92
CA HIS A 202 5.39 -21.10 -6.60
C HIS A 202 5.92 -20.04 -5.61
N SER A 203 5.15 -18.98 -5.37
CA SER A 203 5.53 -17.96 -4.39
C SER A 203 5.17 -18.46 -2.99
N MET A 204 6.06 -18.27 -2.02
CA MET A 204 5.82 -18.48 -0.61
C MET A 204 5.43 -17.19 0.10
N VAL A 205 5.83 -16.04 -0.45
CA VAL A 205 5.54 -14.70 0.09
C VAL A 205 4.72 -13.91 -0.91
N SER A 206 3.75 -13.13 -0.42
CA SER A 206 2.98 -12.18 -1.22
C SER A 206 3.12 -10.78 -0.61
N PRO A 207 4.16 -10.01 -0.98
CA PRO A 207 4.39 -8.68 -0.43
C PRO A 207 3.32 -7.68 -0.87
N VAL A 208 2.92 -6.80 0.05
CA VAL A 208 1.96 -5.72 -0.21
C VAL A 208 2.57 -4.41 0.29
N LEU A 209 2.58 -3.39 -0.56
CA LEU A 209 2.93 -2.02 -0.17
C LEU A 209 1.67 -1.16 -0.22
N VAL A 210 1.28 -0.59 0.92
CA VAL A 210 0.09 0.24 1.03
C VAL A 210 0.49 1.67 1.35
N PHE A 211 -0.01 2.61 0.54
CA PHE A 211 -0.01 4.03 0.84
C PHE A 211 -1.34 4.34 1.53
N SER A 212 -1.29 4.56 2.83
CA SER A 212 -2.45 4.83 3.66
C SER A 212 -2.63 6.33 3.82
N LEU A 213 -3.67 6.88 3.20
CA LEU A 213 -4.04 8.29 3.26
C LEU A 213 -5.13 8.48 4.34
N MET A 214 -4.92 9.43 5.24
CA MET A 214 -5.71 9.63 6.47
C MET A 214 -5.89 11.13 6.70
N GLY A 215 -6.87 11.73 6.04
CA GLY A 215 -7.02 13.19 6.08
C GLY A 215 -5.84 13.91 5.42
N LEU A 216 -5.11 14.72 6.20
CA LEU A 216 -3.89 15.43 5.77
C LEU A 216 -2.61 14.71 6.21
N GLN A 217 -2.74 13.46 6.67
CA GLN A 217 -1.61 12.63 7.03
C GLN A 217 -1.58 11.38 6.17
N ALA A 218 -0.39 10.84 5.97
CA ALA A 218 -0.25 9.55 5.31
C ALA A 218 0.94 8.77 5.83
N ARG A 219 0.94 7.47 5.59
CA ARG A 219 2.11 6.61 5.79
C ARG A 219 2.15 5.50 4.77
N VAL A 220 3.32 4.88 4.65
CA VAL A 220 3.49 3.70 3.81
C VAL A 220 3.74 2.48 4.68
N ILE A 221 3.06 1.38 4.37
CA ILE A 221 3.17 0.12 5.10
C ILE A 221 3.62 -0.96 4.11
N GLU A 222 4.81 -1.52 4.35
CA GLU A 222 5.19 -2.79 3.73
C GLU A 222 4.65 -3.93 4.61
N ALA A 223 3.96 -4.89 4.00
CA ALA A 223 3.40 -6.04 4.69
C ALA A 223 3.74 -7.34 3.97
N PHE A 224 4.12 -8.36 4.74
CA PHE A 224 4.39 -9.70 4.23
C PHE A 224 4.26 -10.73 5.35
N PHE A 225 4.07 -11.99 4.98
CA PHE A 225 3.94 -13.08 5.95
C PHE A 225 5.27 -13.84 6.04
N GLN A 226 5.79 -13.99 7.24
CA GLN A 226 7.08 -14.65 7.50
C GLN A 226 7.00 -15.48 8.78
N GLY A 227 7.46 -16.73 8.74
CA GLY A 227 7.58 -17.56 9.96
C GLY A 227 6.30 -17.68 10.79
N GLN A 228 5.14 -17.81 10.13
CA GLN A 228 3.79 -17.82 10.75
C GLN A 228 3.32 -16.50 11.38
N LYS A 229 4.05 -15.41 11.16
CA LYS A 229 3.70 -14.06 11.62
C LYS A 229 3.39 -13.17 10.43
N LEU A 230 2.44 -12.26 10.62
CA LEU A 230 2.29 -11.12 9.72
C LEU A 230 3.29 -10.04 10.16
N ILE A 231 4.18 -9.66 9.27
CA ILE A 231 5.09 -8.53 9.50
C ILE A 231 4.46 -7.31 8.86
N LEU A 232 4.25 -6.27 9.66
CA LEU A 232 3.85 -4.94 9.21
C LEU A 232 5.01 -3.98 9.44
N ARG A 233 5.35 -3.20 8.42
CA ARG A 233 6.43 -2.24 8.46
C ARG A 233 5.96 -0.85 8.07
N PRO A 234 5.28 -0.13 8.99
CA PRO A 234 4.85 1.24 8.73
C PRO A 234 6.03 2.21 8.81
N THR A 235 5.99 3.24 7.95
CA THR A 235 6.73 4.48 8.19
C THR A 235 6.10 5.26 9.35
N LYS A 236 6.79 6.31 9.80
CA LYS A 236 6.12 7.39 10.52
C LYS A 236 5.05 8.05 9.65
N LEU A 237 4.12 8.73 10.30
CA LEU A 237 3.17 9.60 9.63
C LEU A 237 3.90 10.80 9.02
N TYR A 238 3.60 11.04 7.75
CA TYR A 238 3.96 12.23 7.01
C TYR A 238 2.81 13.23 7.14
N ASP A 239 3.14 14.47 7.45
CA ASP A 239 2.19 15.57 7.51
C ASP A 239 2.17 16.29 6.16
N PHE A 240 0.97 16.51 5.65
CA PHE A 240 0.69 17.26 4.41
C PHE A 240 -0.14 18.51 4.69
N SER A 241 -0.39 18.89 5.95
CA SER A 241 -1.28 20.02 6.27
C SER A 241 -0.94 21.34 5.54
N HIS A 242 0.33 21.55 5.21
CA HIS A 242 0.83 22.72 4.46
C HIS A 242 1.63 22.32 3.19
N GLY A 243 1.29 21.17 2.60
CA GLY A 243 2.03 20.59 1.50
C GLY A 243 3.32 19.89 1.95
N ASN A 244 3.77 18.93 1.15
CA ASN A 244 5.00 18.17 1.43
C ASN A 244 5.58 17.60 0.12
N PRO A 245 6.21 18.44 -0.73
CA PRO A 245 6.70 18.01 -2.03
C PRO A 245 7.75 16.89 -1.92
N ASN A 246 8.59 16.91 -0.88
CA ASN A 246 9.56 15.85 -0.62
C ASN A 246 8.88 14.50 -0.34
N ALA A 247 7.81 14.48 0.44
CA ALA A 247 7.05 13.26 0.70
C ALA A 247 6.29 12.79 -0.56
N PHE A 248 5.70 13.70 -1.35
CA PHE A 248 5.06 13.34 -2.61
C PHE A 248 6.05 12.73 -3.61
N LYS A 249 7.24 13.32 -3.75
CA LYS A 249 8.33 12.77 -4.55
C LYS A 249 8.71 11.37 -4.05
N THR A 250 8.99 11.25 -2.75
CA THR A 250 9.35 9.97 -2.13
C THR A 250 8.26 8.92 -2.41
N PHE A 251 7.00 9.23 -2.14
CA PHE A 251 5.90 8.30 -2.38
C PHE A 251 5.81 7.89 -3.84
N THR A 252 6.04 8.81 -4.76
CA THR A 252 6.04 8.53 -6.20
C THR A 252 7.19 7.62 -6.61
N GLU A 253 8.41 7.88 -6.13
CA GLU A 253 9.57 7.03 -6.38
C GLU A 253 9.29 5.59 -5.89
N TRP A 254 8.75 5.45 -4.68
CA TRP A 254 8.40 4.14 -4.12
C TRP A 254 7.19 3.50 -4.79
N TYR A 255 6.23 4.27 -5.32
CA TYR A 255 5.09 3.75 -6.07
C TYR A 255 5.50 3.24 -7.46
N MET A 256 6.41 3.93 -8.15
CA MET A 256 6.90 3.55 -9.48
C MET A 256 8.02 2.51 -9.45
N GLY A 257 8.77 2.43 -8.36
CA GLY A 257 9.96 1.60 -8.24
C GLY A 257 9.67 0.10 -8.30
N LYS A 258 10.63 -0.67 -8.81
CA LYS A 258 10.44 -2.09 -9.16
C LYS A 258 10.19 -2.99 -7.94
N PRO A 259 9.47 -4.11 -8.10
CA PRO A 259 9.45 -5.16 -7.09
C PRO A 259 10.86 -5.78 -6.96
N ILE A 260 11.25 -6.12 -5.72
CA ILE A 260 12.50 -6.80 -5.39
C ILE A 260 12.24 -7.91 -4.36
N GLY A 261 13.31 -8.60 -3.95
CA GLY A 261 13.25 -9.66 -2.94
C GLY A 261 12.79 -11.01 -3.51
N ASP A 262 13.30 -12.10 -2.93
CA ASP A 262 12.90 -13.45 -3.30
C ASP A 262 11.55 -13.78 -2.67
N THR A 263 10.56 -14.09 -3.49
CA THR A 263 9.22 -14.49 -3.02
C THR A 263 9.00 -15.99 -3.05
N THR A 264 9.96 -16.78 -3.54
CA THR A 264 9.85 -18.24 -3.68
C THR A 264 10.17 -18.99 -2.39
N GLN A 265 10.91 -18.37 -1.48
CA GLN A 265 11.28 -18.95 -0.19
C GLN A 265 10.57 -18.21 0.95
N ALA A 266 10.12 -18.96 1.96
CA ALA A 266 9.76 -18.37 3.24
C ALA A 266 11.06 -18.19 4.01
N SER A 267 11.60 -16.97 4.02
CA SER A 267 12.79 -16.60 4.79
C SER A 267 12.60 -16.80 6.30
#